data_AF-A0A644Y6L3-F1
#
_entry.id   AF-A0A644Y6L3-F1
#
_cell.length_a   1.000
_cell.length_b   1.000
_cell.length_c   1.000
_cell.angle_alpha   90.00
_cell.angle_beta   90.00
_cell.angle_gamma   90.00
#
_symmetry.space_group_name_H-M   'P 1'
#
loop_
_entity.id
_entity.type
_entity.pdbx_description
1 polymer ?
#
loop_
_entity_poly.entity_id
_entity_poly.type
_entity_poly.pdbx_seq_one_letter_code
_entity_poly.pdbx_strand_id
1 'polypeptide(L)'
;MILRESDFAEYLNNDPNIKSKVKAVNSRLSKARLVERQFETSLDSIVADDNLMFQTLCRIKNEMNDTNGNISNAVRKYYLFLKGKEFPPLSQWRG
;
A
#
# COMPACT_ATOMS: atom_id res chain seq x y z
N MET A 1 -11.41 8.74 -7.84
CA MET A 1 -11.99 7.84 -6.82
C MET A 1 -10.92 7.57 -5.78
N ILE A 2 -11.21 7.86 -4.52
CA ILE A 2 -10.37 7.54 -3.34
C ILE A 2 -10.44 6.01 -3.14
N LEU A 3 -9.36 5.38 -2.65
CA LEU A 3 -9.21 3.95 -2.28
C LEU A 3 -10.49 3.09 -2.35
N ARG A 4 -10.43 1.91 -3.01
CA ARG A 4 -11.50 0.88 -2.96
C ARG A 4 -11.54 0.21 -1.59
N GLU A 5 -11.98 0.98 -0.61
CA GLU A 5 -11.71 0.69 0.78
C GLU A 5 -12.44 -0.56 1.26
N SER A 6 -13.72 -0.70 0.92
CA SER A 6 -14.52 -1.87 1.27
C SER A 6 -13.91 -3.15 0.70
N ASP A 7 -13.58 -3.15 -0.59
CA ASP A 7 -12.99 -4.30 -1.28
C ASP A 7 -11.61 -4.65 -0.69
N PHE A 8 -10.80 -3.64 -0.40
CA PHE A 8 -9.48 -3.85 0.20
C PHE A 8 -9.58 -4.31 1.66
N ALA A 9 -10.54 -3.80 2.43
CA ALA A 9 -10.81 -4.25 3.78
C ALA A 9 -11.25 -5.72 3.78
N GLU A 10 -12.14 -6.11 2.86
CA GLU A 10 -12.57 -7.49 2.67
C GLU A 10 -11.40 -8.40 2.29
N TYR A 11 -10.59 -7.98 1.32
CA TYR A 11 -9.36 -8.67 0.93
C TYR A 11 -8.43 -8.92 2.13
N LEU A 12 -8.17 -7.89 2.95
CA LEU A 12 -7.34 -8.02 4.15
C LEU A 12 -8.02 -8.90 5.22
N ASN A 13 -9.35 -8.83 5.35
CA ASN A 13 -10.11 -9.70 6.25
C ASN A 13 -10.04 -11.16 5.84
N ASN A 14 -9.83 -11.45 4.56
CA ASN A 14 -9.68 -12.82 4.05
C ASN A 14 -8.22 -13.32 4.07
N ASP A 15 -7.21 -12.46 4.31
CA ASP A 15 -5.79 -12.88 4.39
C ASP A 15 -5.53 -13.74 5.64
N PRO A 16 -5.25 -15.06 5.53
CA PRO A 16 -5.07 -15.95 6.67
C PRO A 16 -3.85 -15.59 7.53
N ASN A 17 -2.89 -14.81 7.00
CA ASN A 17 -1.72 -14.36 7.75
C ASN A 17 -2.03 -13.21 8.71
N ILE A 18 -3.21 -12.57 8.59
CA ILE A 18 -3.63 -11.50 9.48
C ILE A 18 -4.38 -12.09 10.68
N LYS A 19 -3.65 -12.26 11.79
CA LYS A 19 -4.18 -12.82 13.05
C LYS A 19 -5.19 -11.90 13.74
N SER A 20 -4.88 -10.61 13.85
CA SER A 20 -5.78 -9.61 14.44
C SER A 20 -6.52 -8.86 13.34
N LYS A 21 -7.63 -9.43 12.86
CA LYS A 21 -8.40 -8.91 11.72
C LYS A 21 -8.74 -7.43 11.90
N VAL A 22 -9.50 -7.07 12.93
CA VAL A 22 -9.97 -5.69 13.13
C VAL A 22 -8.83 -4.66 13.23
N LYS A 23 -7.89 -4.85 14.18
CA LYS A 23 -6.82 -3.85 14.40
C LYS A 23 -5.86 -3.76 13.22
N ALA A 24 -5.47 -4.90 12.66
CA ALA A 24 -4.45 -4.94 11.62
C ALA A 24 -5.00 -4.53 10.24
N VAL A 25 -6.28 -4.78 9.97
CA VAL A 25 -6.99 -4.27 8.78
C VAL A 25 -7.12 -2.74 8.90
N ASN A 26 -7.69 -2.23 10.00
CA ASN A 26 -7.86 -0.79 10.20
C ASN A 26 -6.54 -0.01 10.14
N SER A 27 -5.47 -0.58 10.69
CA SER A 27 -4.13 0.04 10.61
C SER A 27 -3.63 0.15 9.17
N ARG A 28 -3.85 -0.88 8.33
CA ARG A 28 -3.43 -0.86 6.92
C ARG A 28 -4.28 0.08 6.08
N LEU A 29 -5.60 0.10 6.29
CA LEU A 29 -6.50 1.06 5.62
C LEU A 29 -6.13 2.50 5.96
N SER A 30 -5.88 2.80 7.24
CA SER A 30 -5.48 4.13 7.69
C SER A 30 -4.17 4.58 7.03
N LYS A 31 -3.18 3.70 6.94
CA LYS A 31 -1.89 4.00 6.28
C LYS A 31 -2.02 4.16 4.77
N ALA A 32 -2.86 3.35 4.12
CA ALA A 32 -3.17 3.49 2.70
C ALA A 32 -3.80 4.86 2.41
N ARG A 33 -4.80 5.27 3.21
CA ARG A 33 -5.41 6.61 3.12
C ARG A 33 -4.42 7.74 3.41
N LEU A 34 -3.50 7.54 4.36
CA LEU A 34 -2.48 8.54 4.67
C LEU A 34 -1.61 8.84 3.44
N VAL A 35 -1.25 7.80 2.68
CA VAL A 35 -0.48 7.95 1.42
C VAL A 35 -1.28 8.72 0.38
N GLU A 36 -2.57 8.40 0.18
CA GLU A 36 -3.40 9.15 -0.76
C GLU A 36 -3.52 10.63 -0.39
N ARG A 37 -3.65 10.93 0.91
CA ARG A 37 -3.70 12.31 1.40
C ARG A 37 -2.36 13.03 1.24
N GLN A 38 -1.25 12.35 1.56
CA GLN A 38 0.08 12.94 1.50
C GLN A 38 0.50 13.30 0.07
N PHE A 39 0.10 12.50 -0.92
CA PHE A 39 0.49 12.69 -2.31
C PHE A 39 -0.64 13.20 -3.22
N GLU A 40 -1.80 13.52 -2.63
CA GLU A 40 -3.00 13.99 -3.33
C GLU A 40 -3.36 13.14 -4.56
N THR A 41 -3.08 11.84 -4.49
CA THR A 41 -3.19 10.90 -5.61
C THR A 41 -3.79 9.59 -5.10
N SER A 42 -4.71 8.99 -5.87
CA SER A 42 -5.31 7.71 -5.46
C SER A 42 -4.33 6.55 -5.55
N LEU A 43 -4.47 5.57 -4.65
CA LEU A 43 -3.67 4.36 -4.72
C LEU A 43 -3.94 3.56 -6.00
N ASP A 44 -5.15 3.63 -6.55
CA ASP A 44 -5.46 3.02 -7.86
C ASP A 44 -4.56 3.58 -8.97
N SER A 45 -4.35 4.90 -8.98
CA SER A 45 -3.48 5.55 -9.97
C SER A 45 -2.01 5.22 -9.73
N ILE A 46 -1.58 5.23 -8.46
CA ILE A 46 -0.21 4.88 -8.06
C ILE A 46 0.13 3.44 -8.46
N VAL A 47 -0.78 2.50 -8.19
CA VAL A 47 -0.58 1.08 -8.46
C VAL A 47 -0.75 0.75 -9.94
N ALA A 48 -1.49 1.55 -10.72
CA ALA A 48 -1.65 1.32 -12.15
C ALA A 48 -0.31 1.32 -12.91
N ASP A 49 0.64 2.16 -12.49
CA ASP A 49 1.98 2.32 -13.07
C ASP A 49 3.06 1.85 -12.08
N ASP A 50 3.84 0.83 -12.47
CA ASP A 50 4.87 0.26 -11.60
C ASP A 50 6.02 1.25 -11.29
N ASN A 51 6.31 2.21 -12.18
CA ASN A 51 7.27 3.28 -11.94
C ASN A 51 6.74 4.29 -10.93
N LEU A 52 5.45 4.65 -11.04
CA LEU A 52 4.80 5.52 -10.07
C LEU A 52 4.76 4.85 -8.69
N MET A 53 4.43 3.57 -8.63
CA MET A 53 4.49 2.75 -7.42
C MET A 53 5.90 2.78 -6.78
N PHE A 54 6.95 2.56 -7.58
CA PHE A 54 8.33 2.63 -7.09
C PHE A 54 8.66 4.03 -6.53
N GLN A 55 8.36 5.09 -7.27
CA GLN A 55 8.60 6.46 -6.84
C GLN A 55 7.85 6.78 -5.55
N THR A 56 6.57 6.41 -5.45
CA THR A 56 5.78 6.59 -4.23
C THR A 56 6.41 5.85 -3.04
N LEU A 57 6.88 4.61 -3.21
CA LEU A 57 7.54 3.88 -2.12
C LEU A 57 8.86 4.55 -1.67
N CYS A 58 9.64 5.09 -2.60
CA CYS A 58 10.84 5.87 -2.28
C CYS A 58 10.47 7.15 -1.51
N ARG A 59 9.43 7.86 -1.94
CA ARG A 59 8.92 9.06 -1.26
C ARG A 59 8.38 8.75 0.13
N ILE A 60 7.62 7.67 0.32
CA ILE A 60 7.15 7.22 1.65
C ILE A 60 8.33 7.03 2.61
N LYS A 61 9.40 6.37 2.13
CA LYS A 61 10.59 6.13 2.96
C LYS A 61 11.28 7.43 3.37
N ASN A 62 11.37 8.40 2.46
CA ASN A 62 12.13 9.64 2.67
C ASN A 62 11.31 10.76 3.34
N GLU A 63 10.03 10.90 2.99
CA GLU A 63 9.17 12.03 3.38
C GLU A 63 8.29 11.70 4.60
N MET A 64 7.95 10.43 4.82
CA MET A 64 7.00 10.02 5.87
C MET A 64 7.67 9.31 7.05
N ASN A 65 9.01 9.29 7.10
CA ASN A 65 9.80 8.61 8.12
C ASN A 65 9.37 7.14 8.33
N ASP A 66 9.05 6.42 7.25
CA ASP A 66 8.60 5.02 7.29
C ASP A 66 9.75 4.04 7.54
N THR A 67 10.52 4.24 8.60
CA THR A 67 11.71 3.44 8.92
C THR A 67 11.38 1.97 9.15
N ASN A 68 10.20 1.68 9.70
CA ASN A 68 9.72 0.32 9.99
C ASN A 68 8.95 -0.32 8.82
N GLY A 69 8.84 0.36 7.68
CA GLY A 69 8.15 -0.16 6.50
C GLY A 69 6.63 -0.33 6.67
N ASN A 70 6.04 0.29 7.69
CA ASN A 70 4.63 0.09 8.03
C ASN A 70 3.71 0.68 6.97
N ILE A 71 4.03 1.88 6.48
CA ILE A 71 3.25 2.61 5.48
C ILE A 71 3.48 1.96 4.11
N SER A 72 4.74 1.75 3.74
CA SER A 72 5.11 1.11 2.48
C SER A 72 4.55 -0.31 2.34
N ASN A 73 4.47 -1.08 3.43
CA ASN A 73 3.82 -2.40 3.41
C ASN A 73 2.30 -2.32 3.20
N ALA A 74 1.64 -1.27 3.68
CA ALA A 74 0.21 -1.08 3.39
C ALA A 74 -0.01 -0.83 1.89
N VAL A 75 0.84 0.00 1.26
CA VAL A 75 0.78 0.27 -0.19
C VAL A 75 1.14 -0.98 -1.00
N ARG A 76 2.18 -1.74 -0.61
CA ARG A 76 2.52 -3.01 -1.27
C ARG A 76 1.40 -4.04 -1.18
N LYS A 77 0.67 -4.09 -0.06
CA LYS A 77 -0.51 -4.96 0.07
C LYS A 77 -1.65 -4.52 -0.84
N TYR A 78 -1.83 -3.22 -1.05
CA TYR A 78 -2.79 -2.72 -2.03
C TYR A 78 -2.38 -3.05 -3.47
N TYR A 79 -1.08 -2.96 -3.78
CA TYR A 79 -0.54 -3.40 -5.07
C TYR A 79 -0.81 -4.88 -5.32
N LEU A 80 -0.55 -5.74 -4.33
CA LEU A 80 -0.86 -7.16 -4.41
C LEU A 80 -2.37 -7.42 -4.62
N PHE A 81 -3.23 -6.68 -3.91
CA PHE A 81 -4.69 -6.76 -4.09
C PHE A 81 -5.12 -6.44 -5.54
N LEU A 82 -4.60 -5.38 -6.15
CA LEU A 82 -5.01 -4.97 -7.51
C LEU A 82 -4.31 -5.73 -8.63
N LYS A 83 -3.03 -6.06 -8.48
CA LYS A 83 -2.20 -6.65 -9.55
C LYS A 83 -2.05 -8.17 -9.42
N GLY A 84 -2.43 -8.75 -8.29
CA GLY A 84 -2.30 -10.18 -8.01
C GLY A 84 -0.86 -10.68 -7.83
N LYS A 85 0.13 -9.78 -7.82
CA LYS A 85 1.56 -10.10 -7.62
C LYS A 85 2.19 -9.15 -6.60
N GLU A 86 3.21 -9.61 -5.89
CA GLU A 86 3.94 -8.75 -4.94
C GLU A 86 4.83 -7.74 -5.67
N PHE A 87 4.89 -6.51 -5.16
CA PHE A 87 5.86 -5.53 -5.65
C PHE A 87 7.26 -5.89 -5.10
N PRO A 88 8.31 -5.94 -5.94
CA PRO A 88 9.63 -6.36 -5.51
C PRO A 88 10.24 -5.40 -4.46
N PRO A 89 11.26 -5.84 -3.71
CA PRO A 89 12.05 -4.96 -2.85
C PRO A 89 12.63 -3.79 -3.65
N LEU A 90 12.74 -2.60 -3.04
CA LEU A 90 13.26 -1.42 -3.72
C LEU A 90 14.69 -1.61 -4.26
N SER A 91 15.51 -2.43 -3.60
CA SER A 91 16.86 -2.77 -4.04
C SER A 91 16.91 -3.68 -5.28
N GLN A 92 15.79 -4.32 -5.62
CA GLN A 92 15.68 -5.26 -6.75
C GLN A 92 14.89 -4.67 -7.92
N TRP A 93 14.35 -3.47 -7.78
CA TRP A 93 13.62 -2.80 -8.85
C TRP A 93 14.54 -2.47 -10.03
N ARG A 94 14.15 -2.92 -11.22
CA ARG A 94 14.81 -2.64 -12.51
C ARG A 94 13.72 -2.15 -13.46
N GLY A 95 13.29 -0.91 -13.26
CA GLY A 95 12.19 -0.30 -14.01
C GLY A 95 12.36 -0.35 -15.52
#